data_AF-A0ABD2VTI9-F1
#
_entry.id   AF-A0ABD2VTI9-F1
#
_cell.length_a   1.000
_cell.length_b   1.000
_cell.length_c   1.000
_cell.angle_alpha   90.00
_cell.angle_beta   90.00
_cell.angle_gamma   90.00
#
_symmetry.space_group_name_H-M   'P 1'
#
loop_
_entity.id
_entity.type
_entity.pdbx_description
1 polymer ?
#
loop_
_entity_poly.entity_id
_entity_poly.type
_entity_poly.pdbx_seq_one_letter_code
_entity_poly.pdbx_strand_id
1 'polypeptide(L)'
;MLTNATNFKTCLLGTLKNDIPFETWTDDQLTIALEDAVLMKKTLTLENEVFERYLRRKYPDTMTKYAQITESTRQGLRARAAKKMRDSDATMSSLSIARAASLMTTAGGVPQPVSAKQVVATGGKGLRLTLNHRIELINQELDIMRQVREEMEKNSAKKEREWIDRLKETEFRIWEVEQNSAQFEADVIEQANPISKQIPSNKFLKFLRFQDRMSDHLLDTLHLKFTKLKQIITNVRREMKQSRELGSNLRPIDFEKLEIEIGYVLNDNEENNRTFKALKLLNGEYQLKMKKQTDLLQDCRAQLARNESDLAKNQLYNATIKRDKQRAKREADRASELHARVQELLRSYVAPSVVEFAFTENAVQEARRHYRRTQHERQVQLFKIQARKRELLRAFLAGPKPLEARALRCNVPRRPSVASFSSCIAVKAIANK
;
A
#
# COMPACT_ATOMS: atom_id res chain seq x y z
N MET A 1 47.54 28.78 -57.69
CA MET A 1 47.17 27.79 -58.73
C MET A 1 45.73 27.94 -59.25
N LEU A 2 45.10 29.12 -59.18
CA LEU A 2 43.73 29.35 -59.67
C LEU A 2 43.67 30.20 -60.95
N THR A 3 44.81 30.54 -61.55
CA THR A 3 44.89 31.40 -62.74
C THR A 3 44.91 30.65 -64.07
N ASN A 4 45.10 29.32 -64.08
CA ASN A 4 45.17 28.53 -65.32
C ASN A 4 43.82 27.93 -65.76
N ALA A 5 42.83 27.83 -64.87
CA ALA A 5 41.53 27.23 -65.19
C ALA A 5 40.61 28.14 -66.03
N THR A 6 40.86 29.46 -66.05
CA THR A 6 40.06 30.41 -66.85
C THR A 6 40.45 30.42 -68.33
N ASN A 7 41.69 30.09 -68.68
CA ASN A 7 42.16 30.16 -70.05
C ASN A 7 41.67 28.99 -70.93
N PHE A 8 41.41 27.81 -70.35
CA PHE A 8 40.93 26.65 -71.11
C PHE A 8 39.43 26.67 -71.41
N LYS A 9 38.63 27.34 -70.56
CA LYS A 9 37.17 27.46 -70.72
C LYS A 9 36.78 28.25 -71.98
N THR A 10 37.64 29.16 -72.42
CA THR A 10 37.54 29.89 -73.70
C THR A 10 37.98 29.07 -74.90
N CYS A 11 38.82 28.05 -74.72
CA CYS A 11 39.35 27.27 -75.85
C CYS A 11 38.36 26.20 -76.32
N LEU A 12 37.72 25.45 -75.42
CA LEU A 12 36.82 24.33 -75.78
C LEU A 12 35.39 24.74 -76.15
N LEU A 13 34.87 25.85 -75.62
CA LEU A 13 33.50 26.31 -75.91
C LEU A 13 33.41 27.25 -77.13
N GLY A 14 34.54 27.80 -77.59
CA GLY A 14 34.65 28.63 -78.78
C GLY A 14 34.91 27.85 -80.08
N THR A 15 35.29 26.58 -80.00
CA THR A 15 35.81 25.79 -81.14
C THR A 15 34.96 24.56 -81.45
N LEU A 16 33.63 24.68 -81.46
CA LEU A 16 32.76 23.64 -82.04
C LEU A 16 32.81 23.60 -83.58
N LYS A 17 33.77 24.29 -84.20
CA LYS A 17 33.95 24.38 -85.66
C LYS A 17 35.39 24.25 -86.17
N ASN A 18 36.38 24.14 -85.28
CA ASN A 18 37.77 23.97 -85.71
C ASN A 18 38.29 22.65 -85.15
N ASP A 19 38.71 21.77 -86.05
CA ASP A 19 39.33 20.49 -85.74
C ASP A 19 40.53 20.71 -84.83
N ILE A 20 40.41 20.28 -83.57
CA ILE A 20 41.50 20.31 -82.61
C ILE A 20 42.51 19.27 -83.12
N PRO A 21 43.76 19.64 -83.45
CA PRO A 21 44.72 18.73 -84.07
C PRO A 21 45.33 17.82 -83.00
N PHE A 22 44.57 16.81 -82.58
CA PHE A 22 45.00 15.79 -81.61
C PHE A 22 46.28 15.06 -82.03
N GLU A 23 46.60 15.05 -83.34
CA GLU A 23 47.81 14.46 -83.91
C GLU A 23 49.10 15.22 -83.57
N THR A 24 49.00 16.47 -83.09
CA THR A 24 50.17 17.31 -82.75
C THR A 24 50.43 17.44 -81.25
N TRP A 25 49.60 16.81 -80.42
CA TRP A 25 49.70 16.90 -78.97
C TRP A 25 50.64 15.84 -78.42
N THR A 26 51.45 16.20 -77.44
CA THR A 26 52.28 15.23 -76.71
C THR A 26 51.41 14.38 -75.77
N ASP A 27 51.86 13.17 -75.43
CA ASP A 27 51.12 12.27 -74.51
C ASP A 27 50.78 12.95 -73.17
N ASP A 28 51.67 13.82 -72.65
CA ASP A 28 51.41 14.63 -71.46
C ASP A 28 50.27 15.64 -71.67
N GLN A 29 50.14 16.24 -72.85
CA GLN A 29 49.04 17.14 -73.16
C GLN A 29 47.72 16.37 -73.31
N LEU A 30 47.78 15.14 -73.82
CA LEU A 30 46.61 14.27 -73.97
C LEU A 30 46.07 13.79 -72.61
N THR A 31 46.97 13.43 -71.69
CA THR A 31 46.60 13.02 -70.31
C THR A 31 45.96 14.18 -69.54
N ILE A 32 46.54 15.37 -69.59
CA ILE A 32 45.97 16.59 -68.98
C ILE A 32 44.58 16.88 -69.56
N ALA A 33 44.42 16.81 -70.89
CA ALA A 33 43.14 17.07 -71.53
C ALA A 33 42.07 16.01 -71.17
N LEU A 34 42.47 14.75 -71.01
CA LEU A 34 41.59 13.68 -70.56
C LEU A 34 41.15 13.89 -69.11
N GLU A 35 42.09 14.22 -68.22
CA GLU A 35 41.80 14.54 -66.81
C GLU A 35 40.84 15.73 -66.70
N ASP A 36 41.08 16.80 -67.46
CA ASP A 36 40.21 17.98 -67.53
C ASP A 36 38.81 17.61 -68.05
N ALA A 37 38.71 16.78 -69.08
CA ALA A 37 37.43 16.31 -69.61
C ALA A 37 36.66 15.45 -68.59
N VAL A 38 37.36 14.59 -67.84
CA VAL A 38 36.78 13.78 -66.76
C VAL A 38 36.30 14.66 -65.60
N LEU A 39 37.10 15.64 -65.18
CA LEU A 39 36.73 16.61 -64.14
C LEU A 39 35.53 17.47 -64.58
N MET A 40 35.52 17.92 -65.83
CA MET A 40 34.41 18.70 -66.38
C MET A 40 33.13 17.87 -66.42
N LYS A 41 33.22 16.61 -66.88
CA LYS A 41 32.07 15.67 -66.86
C LYS A 41 31.54 15.51 -65.44
N LYS A 42 32.42 15.29 -64.45
CA LYS A 42 32.05 15.15 -63.03
C LYS A 42 31.37 16.42 -62.49
N THR A 43 31.88 17.58 -62.84
CA THR A 43 31.31 18.87 -62.44
C THR A 43 29.92 19.08 -63.03
N LEU A 44 29.76 18.82 -64.33
CA LEU A 44 28.46 18.93 -65.01
C LEU A 44 27.44 17.92 -64.48
N THR A 45 27.86 16.71 -64.11
CA THR A 45 26.94 15.74 -63.48
C THR A 45 26.44 16.21 -62.12
N LEU A 46 27.31 16.82 -61.30
CA LEU A 46 26.92 17.38 -60.01
C LEU A 46 26.02 18.60 -60.17
N GLU A 47 26.36 19.50 -61.10
CA GLU A 47 25.54 20.67 -61.44
C GLU A 47 24.14 20.26 -61.88
N ASN A 48 24.04 19.27 -62.78
CA ASN A 48 22.75 18.72 -63.21
C ASN A 48 21.97 18.10 -62.06
N GLU A 49 22.64 17.35 -61.17
CA GLU A 49 21.98 16.74 -60.00
C GLU A 49 21.41 17.80 -59.05
N VAL A 50 22.15 18.89 -58.81
CA VAL A 50 21.69 20.03 -57.99
C VAL A 50 20.45 20.67 -58.64
N PHE A 51 20.47 20.92 -59.94
CA PHE A 51 19.32 21.49 -60.64
C PHE A 51 18.12 20.57 -60.66
N GLU A 52 18.31 19.27 -60.88
CA GLU A 52 17.22 18.31 -60.81
C GLU A 52 16.59 18.27 -59.41
N ARG A 53 17.39 18.30 -58.34
CA ARG A 53 16.90 18.34 -56.96
C ARG A 53 16.10 19.62 -56.69
N TYR A 54 16.63 20.78 -57.10
CA TYR A 54 15.94 22.06 -56.97
C TYR A 54 14.60 22.06 -57.73
N LEU A 55 14.62 21.63 -58.99
CA LEU A 55 13.43 21.59 -59.84
C LEU A 55 12.39 20.58 -59.33
N ARG A 56 12.79 19.42 -58.80
CA ARG A 56 11.86 18.46 -58.19
C ARG A 56 11.15 19.04 -56.97
N ARG A 57 11.82 19.87 -56.17
CA ARG A 57 11.21 20.53 -54.99
C ARG A 57 10.30 21.70 -55.37
N LYS A 58 10.72 22.54 -56.31
CA LYS A 58 9.99 23.78 -56.66
C LYS A 58 8.93 23.59 -57.74
N TYR A 59 9.17 22.70 -58.71
CA TYR A 59 8.34 22.51 -59.91
C TYR A 59 8.25 21.03 -60.31
N PRO A 60 7.67 20.16 -59.46
CA PRO A 60 7.61 18.71 -59.71
C PRO A 60 6.97 18.35 -61.06
N ASP A 61 5.93 19.08 -61.48
CA ASP A 61 5.22 18.84 -62.74
C ASP A 61 6.10 19.11 -63.98
N THR A 62 7.00 20.08 -63.90
CA THR A 62 7.93 20.39 -65.00
C THR A 62 9.00 19.32 -65.14
N MET A 63 9.45 18.74 -64.03
CA MET A 63 10.42 17.63 -64.04
C MET A 63 9.82 16.36 -64.63
N THR A 64 8.56 16.04 -64.32
CA THR A 64 7.87 14.88 -64.91
C THR A 64 7.72 15.03 -66.43
N LYS A 65 7.38 16.23 -66.91
CA LYS A 65 7.33 16.54 -68.35
C LYS A 65 8.71 16.45 -69.00
N TYR A 66 9.75 16.99 -68.36
CA TYR A 66 11.13 16.90 -68.85
C TYR A 66 11.60 15.43 -68.94
N ALA A 67 11.34 14.61 -67.91
CA ALA A 67 11.66 13.18 -67.93
C ALA A 67 10.99 12.45 -69.10
N GLN A 68 9.69 12.70 -69.34
CA GLN A 68 8.95 12.14 -70.48
C GLN A 68 9.54 12.56 -71.84
N ILE A 69 9.94 13.83 -71.99
CA ILE A 69 10.58 14.35 -73.21
C ILE A 69 11.98 13.72 -73.41
N THR A 70 12.78 13.61 -72.35
CA THR A 70 14.10 12.98 -72.46
C THR A 70 14.02 11.50 -72.78
N GLU A 71 13.06 10.78 -72.22
CA GLU A 71 12.86 9.35 -72.46
C GLU A 71 12.35 9.08 -73.88
N SER A 72 11.38 9.86 -74.37
CA SER A 72 10.93 9.79 -75.77
C SER A 72 12.04 10.15 -76.77
N THR A 73 12.90 11.12 -76.44
CA THR A 73 14.07 11.46 -77.27
C THR A 73 15.13 10.35 -77.25
N ARG A 74 15.37 9.73 -76.10
CA ARG A 74 16.29 8.59 -75.96
C ARG A 74 15.81 7.38 -76.75
N GLN A 75 14.51 7.09 -76.72
CA GLN A 75 13.88 6.06 -77.53
C GLN A 75 13.97 6.39 -79.04
N GLY A 76 13.75 7.65 -79.42
CA GLY A 76 13.92 8.12 -80.80
C GLY A 76 15.37 8.00 -81.31
N LEU A 77 16.37 8.30 -80.47
CA LEU A 77 17.79 8.12 -80.80
C LEU A 77 18.19 6.64 -80.91
N ARG A 78 17.65 5.78 -80.04
CA ARG A 78 17.81 4.32 -80.17
C ARG A 78 17.20 3.80 -81.47
N ALA A 79 16.02 4.30 -81.85
CA ALA A 79 15.39 3.97 -83.13
C ALA A 79 16.20 4.48 -84.33
N ARG A 80 16.82 5.66 -84.23
CA ARG A 80 17.68 6.25 -85.28
C ARG A 80 19.02 5.53 -85.41
N ALA A 81 19.63 5.10 -84.30
CA ALA A 81 20.85 4.29 -84.30
C ALA A 81 20.58 2.90 -84.88
N ALA A 82 19.43 2.31 -84.57
CA ALA A 82 18.97 1.06 -85.20
C ALA A 82 18.71 1.22 -86.71
N LYS A 83 18.30 2.43 -87.16
CA LYS A 83 18.12 2.74 -88.60
C LYS A 83 19.45 3.02 -89.32
N LYS A 84 20.44 3.63 -88.64
CA LYS A 84 21.79 3.87 -89.18
C LYS A 84 22.62 2.59 -89.35
N MET A 85 22.24 1.48 -88.71
CA MET A 85 22.80 0.16 -88.99
C MET A 85 22.06 -0.60 -90.12
N ARG A 86 21.01 -0.02 -90.71
CA ARG A 86 20.27 -0.62 -91.85
C ARG A 86 20.50 0.07 -93.19
N ASP A 87 20.91 1.33 -93.22
CA ASP A 87 21.14 2.07 -94.47
C ASP A 87 22.65 2.35 -94.65
N SER A 88 23.37 1.29 -95.02
CA SER A 88 24.66 1.38 -95.73
C SER A 88 24.47 0.90 -97.17
N ASP A 89 23.47 1.45 -97.85
CA ASP A 89 23.39 1.47 -99.31
C ASP A 89 22.32 2.48 -99.74
N ALA A 90 22.60 3.17 -100.85
CA ALA A 90 21.79 4.17 -101.55
C ALA A 90 22.04 5.67 -101.24
N THR A 91 22.42 6.31 -102.34
CA THR A 91 22.68 7.70 -102.70
C THR A 91 21.59 8.74 -102.35
N MET A 92 22.07 9.96 -102.09
CA MET A 92 21.48 11.30 -102.30
C MET A 92 19.96 11.40 -102.55
N SER A 93 19.20 11.99 -101.61
CA SER A 93 18.14 12.96 -101.96
C SER A 93 17.69 13.84 -100.80
N SER A 94 17.65 15.14 -101.11
CA SER A 94 16.85 16.28 -100.64
C SER A 94 16.30 16.40 -99.21
N LEU A 95 16.48 17.63 -98.71
CA LEU A 95 15.86 18.27 -97.56
C LEU A 95 14.32 18.19 -97.60
N SER A 96 13.71 17.92 -96.45
CA SER A 96 12.37 18.40 -96.14
C SER A 96 12.23 18.69 -94.63
N ILE A 97 12.01 19.97 -94.34
CA ILE A 97 11.59 20.49 -93.03
C ILE A 97 10.10 20.21 -92.92
N ALA A 98 9.72 19.21 -92.14
CA ALA A 98 8.32 18.99 -91.76
C ALA A 98 8.00 19.77 -90.48
N ARG A 99 7.22 20.83 -90.68
CA ARG A 99 6.53 21.64 -89.68
C ARG A 99 5.29 20.85 -89.24
N ALA A 100 5.11 20.62 -87.95
CA ALA A 100 3.87 20.12 -87.38
C ALA A 100 3.40 21.03 -86.24
N ALA A 101 2.09 21.25 -86.22
CA ALA A 101 1.41 22.45 -85.74
C ALA A 101 1.01 22.41 -84.26
N SER A 102 0.57 23.59 -83.81
CA SER A 102 -0.07 23.89 -82.52
C SER A 102 -1.35 23.11 -82.26
N LEU A 103 -1.67 22.91 -80.98
CA LEU A 103 -3.03 22.75 -80.47
C LEU A 103 -3.16 23.47 -79.11
N MET A 104 -4.28 24.16 -78.94
CA MET A 104 -4.57 25.12 -77.88
C MET A 104 -5.34 24.53 -76.68
N THR A 105 -5.24 25.24 -75.56
CA THR A 105 -6.25 25.54 -74.50
C THR A 105 -6.87 24.43 -73.65
N THR A 106 -6.70 24.56 -72.32
CA THR A 106 -7.81 24.71 -71.35
C THR A 106 -7.42 25.67 -70.22
N ALA A 107 -8.43 26.40 -69.74
CA ALA A 107 -8.35 27.52 -68.80
C ALA A 107 -8.39 27.07 -67.32
N GLY A 108 -7.85 27.92 -66.44
CA GLY A 108 -8.10 27.86 -64.99
C GLY A 108 -7.19 28.76 -64.15
N GLY A 109 -7.70 29.92 -63.72
CA GLY A 109 -7.47 30.50 -62.38
C GLY A 109 -6.09 31.09 -61.98
N VAL A 110 -6.01 32.42 -62.04
CA VAL A 110 -5.06 33.43 -61.48
C VAL A 110 -4.87 33.29 -59.93
N PRO A 111 -3.77 33.75 -59.23
CA PRO A 111 -3.05 35.02 -59.46
C PRO A 111 -1.51 35.08 -59.45
N GLN A 112 -1.08 35.97 -60.34
CA GLN A 112 0.01 36.96 -60.36
C GLN A 112 1.48 36.63 -60.06
N PRO A 113 2.41 37.19 -60.90
CA PRO A 113 3.84 36.98 -60.81
C PRO A 113 4.58 38.17 -60.17
N VAL A 114 5.66 37.88 -59.45
CA VAL A 114 6.67 38.89 -59.12
C VAL A 114 7.60 39.05 -60.33
N SER A 115 7.53 40.22 -60.95
CA SER A 115 8.38 40.78 -62.01
C SER A 115 9.63 39.98 -62.41
N ALA A 116 9.56 39.28 -63.55
CA ALA A 116 10.74 38.88 -64.32
C ALA A 116 10.73 39.63 -65.66
N LYS A 117 11.69 40.53 -65.83
CA LYS A 117 11.95 41.27 -67.08
C LYS A 117 12.10 40.30 -68.25
N GLN A 118 11.43 40.63 -69.35
CA GLN A 118 11.53 39.97 -70.66
C GLN A 118 12.98 39.70 -71.06
N VAL A 119 13.28 38.45 -71.44
CA VAL A 119 14.40 38.13 -72.31
C VAL A 119 13.83 37.64 -73.63
N VAL A 120 14.05 38.45 -74.67
CA VAL A 120 13.70 38.19 -76.07
C VAL A 120 14.47 36.97 -76.57
N ALA A 121 13.76 36.00 -77.12
CA ALA A 121 14.32 34.80 -77.73
C ALA A 121 14.51 35.01 -79.23
N THR A 122 15.76 35.14 -79.67
CA THR A 122 16.16 35.04 -81.08
C THR A 122 17.09 33.85 -81.28
N GLY A 123 16.63 32.87 -82.07
CA GLY A 123 17.43 32.03 -82.97
C GLY A 123 18.49 31.08 -82.38
N GLY A 124 18.20 29.78 -82.42
CA GLY A 124 19.16 28.72 -82.81
C GLY A 124 20.30 28.32 -81.86
N LYS A 125 20.51 29.00 -80.74
CA LYS A 125 21.43 28.55 -79.68
C LYS A 125 20.59 28.35 -78.43
N GLY A 126 20.46 27.10 -77.97
CA GLY A 126 19.62 26.73 -76.83
C GLY A 126 19.82 27.69 -75.67
N LEU A 127 18.73 28.08 -74.98
CA LEU A 127 18.74 29.03 -73.87
C LEU A 127 19.75 28.57 -72.82
N ARG A 128 20.98 29.10 -72.93
CA ARG A 128 22.03 28.81 -71.97
C ARG A 128 21.72 29.66 -70.76
N LEU A 129 21.34 28.98 -69.67
CA LEU A 129 21.22 29.59 -68.37
C LEU A 129 22.48 30.42 -68.09
N THR A 130 22.30 31.71 -67.79
CA THR A 130 23.42 32.61 -67.52
C THR A 130 24.22 32.10 -66.33
N LEU A 131 25.54 32.28 -66.33
CA LEU A 131 26.41 31.80 -65.25
C LEU A 131 25.94 32.31 -63.88
N ASN A 132 25.49 33.57 -63.83
CA ASN A 132 24.96 34.18 -62.61
C ASN A 132 23.70 33.45 -62.11
N HIS A 133 22.78 33.09 -63.00
CA HIS A 133 21.56 32.39 -62.61
C HIS A 133 21.85 30.93 -62.18
N ARG A 134 22.85 30.28 -62.78
CA ARG A 134 23.34 28.97 -62.31
C ARG A 134 23.90 29.05 -60.89
N ILE A 135 24.75 30.04 -60.61
CA ILE A 135 25.32 30.28 -59.29
C ILE A 135 24.21 30.57 -58.28
N GLU A 136 23.22 31.38 -58.64
CA GLU A 136 22.07 31.70 -57.80
C GLU A 136 21.26 30.45 -57.44
N LEU A 137 20.93 29.60 -58.42
CA LEU A 137 20.21 28.34 -58.19
C LEU A 137 21.01 27.37 -57.31
N ILE A 138 22.32 27.26 -57.54
CA ILE A 138 23.21 26.42 -56.72
C ILE A 138 23.24 26.93 -55.28
N ASN A 139 23.36 28.25 -55.07
CA ASN A 139 23.37 28.83 -53.72
C ASN A 139 22.03 28.64 -53.00
N GLN A 140 20.90 28.83 -53.70
CA GLN A 140 19.58 28.57 -53.13
C GLN A 140 19.41 27.10 -52.72
N GLU A 141 19.82 26.15 -53.56
CA GLU A 141 19.75 24.73 -53.22
C GLU A 141 20.70 24.37 -52.07
N LEU A 142 21.90 24.96 -52.03
CA LEU A 142 22.83 24.81 -50.90
C LEU A 142 22.23 25.30 -49.59
N ASP A 143 21.56 26.44 -49.58
CA ASP A 143 20.91 26.99 -48.39
C ASP A 143 19.74 26.10 -47.93
N ILE A 144 18.94 25.58 -48.86
CA ILE A 144 17.89 24.59 -48.54
C ILE A 144 18.51 23.31 -47.97
N MET A 145 19.59 22.81 -48.56
CA MET A 145 20.28 21.61 -48.05
C MET A 145 20.88 21.83 -46.65
N ARG A 146 21.38 23.04 -46.36
CA ARG A 146 21.84 23.41 -45.00
C ARG A 146 20.68 23.41 -44.01
N GLN A 147 19.56 24.05 -44.36
CA GLN A 147 18.36 24.08 -43.50
C GLN A 147 17.84 22.67 -43.20
N VAL A 148 17.72 21.81 -44.23
CA VAL A 148 17.29 20.42 -44.06
C VAL A 148 18.25 19.64 -43.16
N ARG A 149 19.57 19.87 -43.31
CA ARG A 149 20.57 19.25 -42.43
C ARG A 149 20.41 19.71 -40.99
N GLU A 150 20.32 21.01 -40.75
CA GLU A 150 20.14 21.56 -39.39
C GLU A 150 18.86 21.05 -38.73
N GLU A 151 17.76 20.95 -39.50
CA GLU A 151 16.51 20.40 -39.01
C GLU A 151 16.64 18.90 -38.69
N MET A 152 17.31 18.12 -39.56
CA MET A 152 17.61 16.71 -39.31
C MET A 152 18.46 16.54 -38.04
N GLU A 153 19.50 17.35 -37.86
CA GLU A 153 20.38 17.33 -36.68
C GLU A 153 19.60 17.68 -35.40
N LYS A 154 18.78 18.74 -35.43
CA LYS A 154 17.90 19.11 -34.31
C LYS A 154 16.93 17.98 -33.96
N ASN A 155 16.32 17.35 -34.97
CA ASN A 155 15.40 16.24 -34.78
C ASN A 155 16.11 14.99 -34.26
N SER A 156 17.32 14.71 -34.74
CA SER A 156 18.16 13.60 -34.26
C SER A 156 18.54 13.81 -32.80
N ALA A 157 19.05 14.99 -32.43
CA ALA A 157 19.43 15.32 -31.05
C ALA A 157 18.23 15.36 -30.09
N LYS A 158 17.03 15.69 -30.59
CA LYS A 158 15.79 15.59 -29.80
C LYS A 158 15.43 14.13 -29.55
N LYS A 159 15.46 13.28 -30.58
CA LYS A 159 15.19 11.84 -30.46
C LYS A 159 16.21 11.15 -29.56
N GLU A 160 17.50 11.47 -29.72
CA GLU A 160 18.57 10.93 -28.88
C GLU A 160 18.31 11.23 -27.40
N ARG A 161 17.99 12.48 -27.05
CA ARG A 161 17.60 12.83 -25.67
C ARG A 161 16.38 12.05 -25.20
N GLU A 162 15.35 11.94 -26.02
CA GLU A 162 14.15 11.16 -25.69
C GLU A 162 14.48 9.67 -25.43
N TRP A 163 15.36 9.06 -26.23
CA TRP A 163 15.80 7.69 -26.02
C TRP A 163 16.64 7.53 -24.76
N ILE A 164 17.54 8.47 -24.47
CA ILE A 164 18.33 8.48 -23.23
C ILE A 164 17.42 8.61 -22.02
N ASP A 165 16.42 9.49 -22.06
CA ASP A 165 15.47 9.68 -20.97
C ASP A 165 14.61 8.42 -20.75
N ARG A 166 14.12 7.80 -21.83
CA ARG A 166 13.38 6.52 -21.76
C ARG A 166 14.26 5.40 -21.20
N LEU A 167 15.52 5.32 -21.62
CA LEU A 167 16.45 4.31 -21.11
C LEU A 167 16.65 4.45 -19.60
N LYS A 168 16.92 5.67 -19.11
CA LYS A 168 17.06 5.95 -17.68
C LYS A 168 15.79 5.64 -16.90
N GLU A 169 14.61 5.97 -17.46
CA GLU A 169 13.33 5.62 -16.86
C GLU A 169 13.15 4.10 -16.75
N THR A 170 13.51 3.35 -17.80
CA THR A 170 13.43 1.88 -17.77
C THR A 170 14.43 1.26 -16.79
N GLU A 171 15.65 1.77 -16.71
CA GLU A 171 16.65 1.34 -15.73
C GLU A 171 16.14 1.57 -14.30
N PHE A 172 15.57 2.74 -14.03
CA PHE A 172 14.99 3.05 -12.72
C PHE A 172 13.80 2.14 -12.38
N ARG A 173 12.93 1.85 -13.35
CA ARG A 173 11.80 0.91 -13.16
C ARG A 173 12.26 -0.51 -12.87
N ILE A 174 13.28 -0.99 -13.59
CA ILE A 174 13.87 -2.32 -13.33
C ILE A 174 14.40 -2.36 -11.90
N TRP A 175 15.20 -1.36 -11.52
CA TRP A 175 15.75 -1.26 -10.17
C TRP A 175 14.66 -1.21 -9.09
N GLU A 176 13.59 -0.45 -9.29
CA GLU A 176 12.47 -0.37 -8.35
C GLU A 176 11.74 -1.71 -8.22
N VAL A 177 11.49 -2.41 -9.33
CA VAL A 177 10.88 -3.75 -9.33
C VAL A 177 11.77 -4.76 -8.62
N GLU A 178 13.08 -4.75 -8.87
CA GLU A 178 14.03 -5.64 -8.21
C GLU A 178 14.08 -5.39 -6.69
N GLN A 179 14.14 -4.12 -6.26
CA GLN A 179 14.11 -3.75 -4.84
C GLN A 179 12.80 -4.16 -4.18
N ASN A 180 11.66 -3.90 -4.83
CA ASN A 180 10.35 -4.29 -4.29
C ASN A 180 10.18 -5.82 -4.24
N SER A 181 10.72 -6.55 -5.22
CA SER A 181 10.73 -8.01 -5.23
C SER A 181 11.58 -8.57 -4.09
N ALA A 182 12.79 -8.03 -3.89
CA ALA A 182 13.68 -8.45 -2.80
C ALA A 182 13.06 -8.17 -1.42
N GLN A 183 12.43 -7.00 -1.24
CA GLN A 183 11.70 -6.68 0.00
C GLN A 183 10.50 -7.61 0.21
N PHE A 184 9.75 -7.92 -0.84
CA PHE A 184 8.64 -8.85 -0.76
C PHE A 184 9.10 -10.27 -0.38
N GLU A 185 10.20 -10.73 -0.98
CA GLU A 185 10.80 -12.02 -0.64
C GLU A 185 11.19 -12.09 0.85
N ALA A 186 11.92 -11.08 1.35
CA ALA A 186 12.36 -11.03 2.74
C ALA A 186 11.21 -10.88 3.76
N ASP A 187 10.26 -9.98 3.49
CA ASP A 187 9.21 -9.65 4.47
C ASP A 187 8.01 -10.60 4.43
N VAL A 188 7.74 -11.22 3.28
CA VAL A 188 6.53 -12.04 3.07
C VAL A 188 6.85 -13.51 2.82
N ILE A 189 7.81 -13.82 1.94
CA ILE A 189 8.09 -15.22 1.53
C ILE A 189 8.96 -15.92 2.58
N GLU A 190 10.05 -15.30 3.05
CA GLU A 190 10.93 -15.90 4.06
C GLU A 190 10.23 -16.08 5.42
N GLN A 191 9.19 -15.28 5.69
CA GLN A 191 8.37 -15.38 6.89
C GLN A 191 7.21 -16.38 6.77
N ALA A 192 7.12 -17.12 5.65
CA ALA A 192 6.12 -18.16 5.47
C ALA A 192 6.41 -19.37 6.37
N ASN A 193 5.35 -20.10 6.75
CA ASN A 193 5.51 -21.28 7.58
C ASN A 193 6.32 -22.37 6.83
N PRO A 194 7.45 -22.87 7.37
CA PRO A 194 8.34 -23.79 6.64
C PRO A 194 7.68 -25.13 6.32
N ILE A 195 6.70 -25.55 7.13
CA ILE A 195 6.00 -26.84 6.98
C ILE A 195 4.82 -26.72 6.00
N SER A 196 4.05 -25.63 6.09
CA SER A 196 2.81 -25.45 5.32
C SER A 196 3.03 -24.69 4.01
N LYS A 197 4.15 -23.96 3.88
CA LYS A 197 4.45 -22.99 2.81
C LYS A 197 3.34 -21.95 2.59
N GLN A 198 2.39 -21.85 3.51
CA GLN A 198 1.33 -20.86 3.47
C GLN A 198 1.85 -19.54 4.03
N ILE A 199 1.64 -18.49 3.26
CA ILE A 199 1.95 -17.12 3.64
C ILE A 199 0.83 -16.64 4.58
N PRO A 200 1.16 -16.19 5.81
CA PRO A 200 0.16 -15.61 6.70
C PRO A 200 -0.48 -14.37 6.07
N SER A 201 -1.81 -14.38 5.93
CA SER A 201 -2.57 -13.27 5.32
C SER A 201 -2.26 -11.90 5.97
N ASN A 202 -2.07 -11.87 7.29
CA ASN A 202 -1.70 -10.65 8.02
C ASN A 202 -0.36 -10.04 7.58
N LYS A 203 0.63 -10.86 7.18
CA LYS A 203 1.95 -10.38 6.73
C LYS A 203 1.86 -9.78 5.34
N PHE A 204 1.21 -10.48 4.43
CA PHE A 204 0.92 -9.98 3.09
C PHE A 204 0.12 -8.67 3.13
N LEU A 205 -0.94 -8.61 3.94
CA LEU A 205 -1.76 -7.40 4.10
C LEU A 205 -0.96 -6.24 4.70
N LYS A 206 -0.04 -6.52 5.64
CA LYS A 206 0.85 -5.50 6.23
C LYS A 206 1.82 -4.94 5.18
N PHE A 207 2.39 -5.80 4.33
CA PHE A 207 3.25 -5.39 3.22
C PHE A 207 2.50 -4.51 2.22
N LEU A 208 1.31 -4.91 1.78
CA LEU A 208 0.49 -4.11 0.86
C LEU A 208 0.17 -2.73 1.43
N ARG A 209 -0.24 -2.66 2.70
CA ARG A 209 -0.50 -1.38 3.38
C ARG A 209 0.75 -0.51 3.52
N PHE A 210 1.92 -1.13 3.65
CA PHE A 210 3.18 -0.40 3.68
C PHE A 210 3.52 0.18 2.31
N GLN A 211 3.39 -0.61 1.23
CA GLN A 211 3.61 -0.18 -0.15
C GLN A 211 2.66 0.94 -0.57
N ASP A 212 1.39 0.85 -0.19
CA ASP A 212 0.37 1.88 -0.41
C ASP A 212 0.78 3.21 0.24
N ARG A 213 1.17 3.19 1.53
CA ARG A 213 1.65 4.38 2.25
C ARG A 213 2.95 4.96 1.67
N MET A 214 3.87 4.12 1.21
CA MET A 214 5.10 4.58 0.57
C MET A 214 4.82 5.26 -0.77
N SER A 215 3.86 4.72 -1.53
CA SER A 215 3.38 5.31 -2.78
C SER A 215 2.76 6.69 -2.54
N ASP A 216 1.90 6.83 -1.54
CA ASP A 216 1.31 8.12 -1.13
C ASP A 216 2.39 9.14 -0.75
N HIS A 217 3.35 8.74 0.08
CA HIS A 217 4.45 9.61 0.50
C HIS A 217 5.32 10.06 -0.69
N LEU A 218 5.59 9.16 -1.64
CA LEU A 218 6.32 9.49 -2.86
C LEU A 218 5.52 10.46 -3.73
N LEU A 219 4.22 10.25 -3.88
CA LEU A 219 3.32 11.13 -4.64
C LEU A 219 3.32 12.53 -4.03
N ASP A 220 3.16 12.67 -2.72
CA ASP A 220 3.21 13.95 -2.02
C ASP A 220 4.57 14.65 -2.23
N THR A 221 5.66 13.90 -2.13
CA THR A 221 7.02 14.42 -2.35
C THR A 221 7.19 14.92 -3.79
N LEU A 222 6.72 14.15 -4.78
CA LEU A 222 6.78 14.53 -6.19
C LEU A 222 5.88 15.72 -6.48
N HIS A 223 4.69 15.78 -5.89
CA HIS A 223 3.76 16.91 -6.04
C HIS A 223 4.36 18.20 -5.48
N LEU A 224 5.03 18.14 -4.33
CA LEU A 224 5.75 19.27 -3.75
C LEU A 224 6.89 19.73 -4.66
N LYS A 225 7.72 18.80 -5.15
CA LYS A 225 8.81 19.11 -6.10
C LYS A 225 8.29 19.74 -7.39
N PHE A 226 7.21 19.19 -7.94
CA PHE A 226 6.57 19.69 -9.15
C PHE A 226 6.02 21.11 -8.95
N THR A 227 5.35 21.38 -7.83
CA THR A 227 4.84 22.71 -7.48
C THR A 227 6.00 23.71 -7.33
N LYS A 228 7.10 23.31 -6.67
CA LYS A 228 8.31 24.13 -6.56
C LYS A 228 8.95 24.43 -7.91
N LEU A 229 9.07 23.43 -8.79
CA LEU A 229 9.61 23.62 -10.15
C LEU A 229 8.72 24.53 -10.98
N LYS A 230 7.39 24.36 -10.91
CA LYS A 230 6.44 25.28 -11.54
C LYS A 230 6.63 26.71 -11.07
N GLN A 231 6.77 26.91 -9.76
CA GLN A 231 7.01 28.23 -9.19
C GLN A 231 8.33 28.84 -9.71
N ILE A 232 9.41 28.06 -9.74
CA ILE A 232 10.70 28.49 -10.31
C ILE A 232 10.55 28.90 -11.78
N ILE A 233 9.90 28.07 -12.61
CA ILE A 233 9.66 28.39 -14.02
C ILE A 233 8.86 29.68 -14.17
N THR A 234 7.81 29.88 -13.36
CA THR A 234 7.02 31.12 -13.40
C THR A 234 7.83 32.33 -12.97
N ASN A 235 8.72 32.19 -11.98
CA ASN A 235 9.59 33.26 -11.51
C ASN A 235 10.63 33.62 -12.58
N VAL A 236 11.35 32.65 -13.15
CA VAL A 236 12.33 32.88 -14.21
C VAL A 236 11.67 33.50 -15.44
N ARG A 237 10.46 33.06 -15.82
CA ARG A 237 9.71 33.69 -16.91
C ARG A 237 9.35 35.14 -16.59
N ARG A 238 8.96 35.42 -15.35
CA ARG A 238 8.68 36.79 -14.89
C ARG A 238 9.95 37.64 -14.95
N GLU A 239 11.07 37.14 -14.46
CA GLU A 239 12.38 37.81 -14.48
C GLU A 239 12.85 38.08 -15.92
N MET A 240 12.70 37.13 -16.84
CA MET A 240 13.05 37.32 -18.25
C MET A 240 12.16 38.38 -18.92
N LYS A 241 10.86 38.41 -18.58
CA LYS A 241 9.93 39.44 -19.06
C LYS A 241 10.28 40.81 -18.48
N GLN A 242 10.52 40.89 -17.17
CA GLN A 242 10.99 42.09 -16.50
C GLN A 242 12.32 42.57 -17.09
N SER A 243 13.32 41.71 -17.24
CA SER A 243 14.61 42.06 -17.85
C SER A 243 14.47 42.58 -19.28
N ARG A 244 13.56 42.03 -20.08
CA ARG A 244 13.26 42.52 -21.42
C ARG A 244 12.60 43.92 -21.40
N GLU A 245 11.70 44.17 -20.45
CA GLU A 245 11.02 45.45 -20.27
C GLU A 245 11.98 46.51 -19.68
N LEU A 246 12.72 46.14 -18.64
CA LEU A 246 13.73 46.94 -17.93
C LEU A 246 14.92 47.28 -18.83
N GLY A 247 15.36 46.35 -19.69
CA GLY A 247 16.40 46.58 -20.68
C GLY A 247 16.04 47.62 -21.75
N SER A 248 14.77 48.03 -21.83
CA SER A 248 14.32 49.12 -22.70
C SER A 248 14.11 50.46 -21.99
N ASN A 249 14.08 50.52 -20.66
CA ASN A 249 13.58 51.69 -19.93
C ASN A 249 14.20 52.00 -18.55
N LEU A 250 15.22 51.27 -18.06
CA LEU A 250 15.77 51.52 -16.73
C LEU A 250 16.55 52.85 -16.64
N ARG A 251 16.10 53.76 -15.77
CA ARG A 251 16.82 54.96 -15.37
C ARG A 251 17.50 54.74 -14.01
N PRO A 252 18.58 55.48 -13.70
CA PRO A 252 19.25 55.41 -12.40
C PRO A 252 18.30 55.52 -11.18
N ILE A 253 17.24 56.33 -11.31
CA ILE A 253 16.21 56.55 -10.29
C ILE A 253 15.42 55.27 -9.97
N ASP A 254 15.26 54.38 -10.95
CA ASP A 254 14.53 53.11 -10.75
C ASP A 254 15.33 52.15 -9.85
N PHE A 255 16.66 52.21 -9.88
CA PHE A 255 17.52 51.42 -8.98
C PHE A 255 17.49 51.94 -7.55
N GLU A 256 17.52 53.26 -7.37
CA GLU A 256 17.43 53.90 -6.04
C GLU A 256 16.07 53.63 -5.40
N LYS A 257 14.98 53.65 -6.20
CA LYS A 257 13.65 53.23 -5.73
C LYS A 257 13.64 51.76 -5.31
N LEU A 258 14.27 50.87 -6.07
CA LEU A 258 14.35 49.45 -5.76
C LEU A 258 15.11 49.21 -4.43
N GLU A 259 16.18 49.96 -4.19
CA GLU A 259 16.98 49.88 -2.98
C GLU A 259 16.18 50.32 -1.74
N ILE A 260 15.39 51.40 -1.87
CA ILE A 260 14.46 51.84 -0.83
C ILE A 260 13.37 50.80 -0.56
N GLU A 261 12.76 50.22 -1.60
CA GLU A 261 11.73 49.18 -1.46
C GLU A 261 12.30 47.91 -0.79
N ILE A 262 13.50 47.48 -1.17
CA ILE A 262 14.20 46.35 -0.54
C ILE A 262 14.47 46.67 0.93
N GLY A 263 14.92 47.88 1.26
CA GLY A 263 15.12 48.32 2.64
C GLY A 263 13.84 48.25 3.48
N TYR A 264 12.71 48.69 2.92
CA TYR A 264 11.41 48.62 3.60
C TYR A 264 10.98 47.17 3.87
N VAL A 265 11.09 46.30 2.85
CA VAL A 265 10.72 44.87 2.98
C VAL A 265 11.64 44.13 3.94
N LEU A 266 12.94 44.47 3.99
CA LEU A 266 13.85 43.91 4.98
C LEU A 266 13.46 44.31 6.40
N ASN A 267 13.13 45.58 6.62
CA ASN A 267 12.72 46.07 7.94
C ASN A 267 11.40 45.42 8.40
N ASP A 268 10.42 45.29 7.50
CA ASP A 268 9.15 44.60 7.78
C ASP A 268 9.38 43.10 8.07
N ASN A 269 10.28 42.44 7.33
CA ASN A 269 10.67 41.06 7.62
C ASN A 269 11.38 40.92 8.97
N GLU A 270 12.20 41.89 9.37
CA GLU A 270 12.81 41.89 10.69
C GLU A 270 11.78 42.05 11.80
N GLU A 271 10.81 42.96 11.63
CA GLU A 271 9.71 43.16 12.57
C GLU A 271 8.85 41.90 12.68
N ASN A 272 8.45 41.31 11.55
CA ASN A 272 7.73 40.04 11.50
C ASN A 272 8.52 38.89 12.11
N ASN A 273 9.85 38.85 11.94
CA ASN A 273 10.69 37.86 12.60
C ASN A 273 10.77 38.08 14.12
N ARG A 274 10.76 39.32 14.60
CA ARG A 274 10.72 39.63 16.04
C ARG A 274 9.38 39.20 16.63
N THR A 275 8.26 39.52 16.00
CA THR A 275 6.92 39.10 16.45
C THR A 275 6.77 37.58 16.41
N PHE A 276 7.26 36.92 15.36
CA PHE A 276 7.26 35.46 15.25
C PHE A 276 8.09 34.78 16.34
N LYS A 277 9.27 35.32 16.67
CA LYS A 277 10.07 34.83 17.81
C LYS A 277 9.33 34.97 19.13
N ALA A 278 8.66 36.11 19.36
CA ALA A 278 7.85 36.32 20.56
C ALA A 278 6.67 35.32 20.64
N LEU A 279 5.97 35.09 19.52
CA LEU A 279 4.89 34.10 19.44
C LEU A 279 5.39 32.67 19.69
N LYS A 280 6.58 32.32 19.20
CA LYS A 280 7.20 31.00 19.48
C LYS A 280 7.48 30.80 20.96
N LEU A 281 8.03 31.81 21.64
CA LEU A 281 8.27 31.77 23.08
C LEU A 281 6.95 31.60 23.84
N LEU A 282 5.96 32.41 23.51
CA LEU A 282 4.63 32.36 24.12
C LEU A 282 3.96 30.98 23.93
N ASN A 283 4.03 30.42 22.71
CA ASN A 283 3.52 29.09 22.43
C ASN A 283 4.25 28.01 23.24
N GLY A 284 5.57 28.11 23.39
CA GLY A 284 6.36 27.23 24.25
C GLY A 284 5.94 27.29 25.72
N GLU A 285 5.69 28.49 26.24
CA GLU A 285 5.17 28.68 27.61
C GLU A 285 3.78 28.07 27.80
N TYR A 286 2.87 28.28 26.84
CA TYR A 286 1.53 27.69 26.89
C TYR A 286 1.58 26.17 26.81
N GLN A 287 2.42 25.59 25.95
CA GLN A 287 2.61 24.15 25.88
C GLN A 287 3.13 23.58 27.21
N LEU A 288 4.09 24.27 27.85
CA LEU A 288 4.59 23.85 29.16
C LEU A 288 3.51 23.93 30.25
N LYS A 289 2.72 25.02 30.29
CA LYS A 289 1.59 25.16 31.22
C LYS A 289 0.53 24.07 30.99
N MET A 290 0.18 23.79 29.74
CA MET A 290 -0.78 22.75 29.37
C MET A 290 -0.28 21.36 29.74
N LYS A 291 1.00 21.06 29.52
CA LYS A 291 1.61 19.81 29.96
C LYS A 291 1.51 19.65 31.48
N LYS A 292 1.91 20.67 32.25
CA LYS A 292 1.77 20.67 33.72
C LYS A 292 0.33 20.42 34.17
N GLN A 293 -0.66 21.05 33.53
CA GLN A 293 -2.07 20.84 33.85
C GLN A 293 -2.54 19.42 33.49
N THR A 294 -2.06 18.88 32.37
CA THR A 294 -2.37 17.51 31.94
C THR A 294 -1.79 16.49 32.92
N ASP A 295 -0.54 16.68 33.35
CA ASP A 295 0.14 15.83 34.34
C ASP A 295 -0.61 15.88 35.68
N LEU A 296 -0.99 17.07 36.16
CA LEU A 296 -1.81 17.23 37.37
C LEU A 296 -3.18 16.53 37.28
N LEU A 297 -3.84 16.61 36.12
CA LEU A 297 -5.10 15.91 35.88
C LEU A 297 -4.92 14.39 35.87
N GLN A 298 -3.81 13.90 35.31
CA GLN A 298 -3.48 12.49 35.32
C GLN A 298 -3.22 11.97 36.75
N ASP A 299 -2.50 12.76 37.56
CA ASP A 299 -2.28 12.44 38.97
C ASP A 299 -3.59 12.43 39.77
N CYS A 300 -4.47 13.43 39.56
CA CYS A 300 -5.79 13.45 40.19
C CYS A 300 -6.64 12.24 39.79
N ARG A 301 -6.61 11.84 38.52
CA ARG A 301 -7.30 10.62 38.05
C ARG A 301 -6.74 9.36 38.70
N ALA A 302 -5.41 9.26 38.85
CA ALA A 302 -4.77 8.13 39.52
C ALA A 302 -5.15 8.07 41.00
N GLN A 303 -5.21 9.23 41.69
CA GLN A 303 -5.69 9.31 43.07
C GLN A 303 -7.16 8.92 43.20
N LEU A 304 -8.01 9.38 42.28
CA LEU A 304 -9.43 9.02 42.26
C LEU A 304 -9.62 7.51 42.09
N ALA A 305 -8.90 6.88 41.16
CA ALA A 305 -8.95 5.42 40.98
C ALA A 305 -8.48 4.64 42.23
N ARG A 306 -7.47 5.13 42.94
CA ARG A 306 -7.04 4.54 44.24
C ARG A 306 -8.13 4.67 45.29
N ASN A 307 -8.72 5.85 45.42
CA ASN A 307 -9.80 6.11 46.37
C ASN A 307 -11.03 5.26 46.06
N GLU A 308 -11.40 5.08 44.79
CA GLU A 308 -12.48 4.18 44.38
C GLU A 308 -12.19 2.72 44.76
N SER A 309 -10.96 2.25 44.55
CA SER A 309 -10.55 0.91 44.97
C SER A 309 -10.65 0.72 46.48
N ASP A 310 -10.18 1.70 47.26
CA ASP A 310 -10.22 1.63 48.72
C ASP A 310 -11.64 1.76 49.26
N LEU A 311 -12.49 2.59 48.63
CA LEU A 311 -13.92 2.66 48.94
C LEU A 311 -14.60 1.31 48.69
N ALA A 312 -14.31 0.63 47.58
CA ALA A 312 -14.84 -0.70 47.29
C ALA A 312 -14.41 -1.74 48.33
N LYS A 313 -13.13 -1.74 48.73
CA LYS A 313 -12.62 -2.61 49.82
C LYS A 313 -13.34 -2.33 51.14
N ASN A 314 -13.48 -1.05 51.49
CA ASN A 314 -14.16 -0.63 52.72
C ASN A 314 -15.64 -1.00 52.70
N GLN A 315 -16.32 -0.94 51.54
CA GLN A 315 -17.71 -1.40 51.40
C GLN A 315 -17.82 -2.91 51.66
N LEU A 316 -16.93 -3.73 51.09
CA LEU A 316 -16.89 -5.17 51.34
C LEU A 316 -16.62 -5.48 52.82
N TYR A 317 -15.65 -4.80 53.43
CA TYR A 317 -15.31 -4.94 54.84
C TYR A 317 -16.50 -4.58 55.75
N ASN A 318 -17.15 -3.45 55.48
CA ASN A 318 -18.36 -3.03 56.20
C ASN A 318 -19.51 -4.04 56.04
N ALA A 319 -19.67 -4.66 54.87
CA ALA A 319 -20.67 -5.72 54.67
C ALA A 319 -20.38 -6.94 55.58
N THR A 320 -19.11 -7.34 55.72
CA THR A 320 -18.69 -8.41 56.62
C THR A 320 -18.97 -8.05 58.08
N ILE A 321 -18.56 -6.86 58.54
CA ILE A 321 -18.86 -6.39 59.91
C ILE A 321 -20.36 -6.40 60.18
N LYS A 322 -21.20 -5.97 59.23
CA LYS A 322 -22.66 -6.00 59.39
C LYS A 322 -23.19 -7.43 59.59
N ARG A 323 -22.65 -8.42 58.86
CA ARG A 323 -23.02 -9.84 59.05
C ARG A 323 -22.56 -10.35 60.43
N ASP A 324 -21.35 -10.02 60.85
CA ASP A 324 -20.81 -10.44 62.13
C ASP A 324 -21.57 -9.81 63.30
N LYS A 325 -21.93 -8.52 63.19
CA LYS A 325 -22.82 -7.84 64.14
C LYS A 325 -24.18 -8.53 64.25
N GLN A 326 -24.77 -8.95 63.13
CA GLN A 326 -26.03 -9.71 63.15
C GLN A 326 -25.86 -11.09 63.81
N ARG A 327 -24.74 -11.77 63.56
CA ARG A 327 -24.43 -13.07 64.18
C ARG A 327 -24.29 -12.92 65.70
N ALA A 328 -23.47 -11.96 66.14
CA ALA A 328 -23.27 -11.66 67.56
C ALA A 328 -24.60 -11.29 68.25
N LYS A 329 -25.47 -10.53 67.57
CA LYS A 329 -26.81 -10.21 68.11
C LYS A 329 -27.66 -11.48 68.31
N ARG A 330 -27.72 -12.38 67.31
CA ARG A 330 -28.45 -13.65 67.44
C ARG A 330 -27.88 -14.56 68.54
N GLU A 331 -26.57 -14.52 68.75
CA GLU A 331 -25.91 -15.25 69.85
C GLU A 331 -26.26 -14.65 71.21
N ALA A 332 -26.24 -13.32 71.33
CA ALA A 332 -26.66 -12.62 72.53
C ALA A 332 -28.14 -12.87 72.87
N ASP A 333 -29.03 -12.80 71.87
CA ASP A 333 -30.47 -13.09 72.03
C ASP A 333 -30.68 -14.53 72.52
N ARG A 334 -30.01 -15.52 71.90
CA ARG A 334 -30.05 -16.93 72.34
C ARG A 334 -29.52 -17.12 73.76
N ALA A 335 -28.41 -16.47 74.11
CA ALA A 335 -27.86 -16.53 75.44
C ALA A 335 -28.81 -15.91 76.48
N SER A 336 -29.48 -14.80 76.13
CA SER A 336 -30.49 -14.16 76.97
C SER A 336 -31.72 -15.05 77.17
N GLU A 337 -32.22 -15.69 76.11
CA GLU A 337 -33.32 -16.67 76.20
C GLU A 337 -32.96 -17.86 77.08
N LEU A 338 -31.77 -18.44 76.90
CA LEU A 338 -31.29 -19.54 77.74
C LEU A 338 -31.15 -19.10 79.20
N HIS A 339 -30.62 -17.90 79.44
CA HIS A 339 -30.52 -17.35 80.78
C HIS A 339 -31.89 -17.18 81.43
N ALA A 340 -32.88 -16.63 80.70
CA ALA A 340 -34.26 -16.50 81.17
C ALA A 340 -34.90 -17.86 81.48
N ARG A 341 -34.68 -18.88 80.64
CA ARG A 341 -35.14 -20.25 80.90
C ARG A 341 -34.52 -20.84 82.17
N VAL A 342 -33.21 -20.66 82.37
CA VAL A 342 -32.53 -21.13 83.60
C VAL A 342 -33.09 -20.40 84.82
N GLN A 343 -33.32 -19.09 84.75
CA GLN A 343 -33.95 -18.35 85.85
C GLN A 343 -35.36 -18.87 86.16
N GLU A 344 -36.17 -19.18 85.14
CA GLU A 344 -37.50 -19.76 85.34
C GLU A 344 -37.42 -21.17 85.97
N LEU A 345 -36.48 -22.01 85.50
CA LEU A 345 -36.22 -23.30 86.11
C LEU A 345 -35.83 -23.15 87.58
N LEU A 346 -34.94 -22.20 87.92
CA LEU A 346 -34.55 -21.91 89.29
C LEU A 346 -35.73 -21.40 90.15
N ARG A 347 -36.67 -20.63 89.58
CA ARG A 347 -37.89 -20.20 90.27
C ARG A 347 -38.87 -21.34 90.51
N SER A 348 -39.03 -22.23 89.52
CA SER A 348 -39.92 -23.39 89.60
C SER A 348 -39.35 -24.55 90.42
N TYR A 349 -38.03 -24.56 90.63
CA TYR A 349 -37.34 -25.58 91.41
C TYR A 349 -37.57 -25.34 92.91
N VAL A 350 -38.53 -26.07 93.46
CA VAL A 350 -38.69 -26.21 94.91
C VAL A 350 -37.82 -27.37 95.35
N ALA A 351 -36.76 -27.08 96.09
CA ALA A 351 -35.95 -28.12 96.73
C ALA A 351 -36.87 -28.94 97.65
N PRO A 352 -36.97 -30.27 97.46
CA PRO A 352 -37.78 -31.11 98.33
C PRO A 352 -37.37 -30.90 99.79
N SER A 353 -38.35 -30.79 100.68
CA SER A 353 -38.05 -30.69 102.11
C SER A 353 -37.19 -31.87 102.53
N VAL A 354 -36.20 -31.66 103.39
CA VAL A 354 -35.29 -32.73 103.88
C VAL A 354 -36.10 -33.93 104.40
N VAL A 355 -37.27 -33.68 104.95
CA VAL A 355 -38.23 -34.70 105.40
C VAL A 355 -38.79 -35.51 104.23
N GLU A 356 -39.25 -34.88 103.15
CA GLU A 356 -39.77 -35.55 101.95
C GLU A 356 -38.67 -36.34 101.22
N PHE A 357 -37.45 -35.81 101.15
CA PHE A 357 -36.30 -36.52 100.62
C PHE A 357 -35.98 -37.75 101.47
N ALA A 358 -35.95 -37.62 102.81
CA ALA A 358 -35.73 -38.75 103.71
C ALA A 358 -36.83 -39.81 103.62
N PHE A 359 -38.10 -39.40 103.46
CA PHE A 359 -39.22 -40.32 103.25
C PHE A 359 -39.12 -41.06 101.92
N THR A 360 -38.83 -40.35 100.84
CA THR A 360 -38.67 -40.98 99.51
C THR A 360 -37.43 -41.87 99.45
N GLU A 361 -36.32 -41.48 100.09
CA GLU A 361 -35.13 -42.31 100.21
C GLU A 361 -35.40 -43.56 101.05
N ASN A 362 -36.10 -43.44 102.18
CA ASN A 362 -36.54 -44.58 102.98
C ASN A 362 -37.47 -45.49 102.18
N ALA A 363 -38.44 -44.95 101.45
CA ALA A 363 -39.33 -45.74 100.58
C ALA A 363 -38.54 -46.49 99.49
N VAL A 364 -37.53 -45.85 98.88
CA VAL A 364 -36.63 -46.50 97.92
C VAL A 364 -35.77 -47.56 98.60
N GLN A 365 -35.28 -47.32 99.81
CA GLN A 365 -34.53 -48.32 100.57
C GLN A 365 -35.40 -49.50 100.99
N GLU A 366 -36.64 -49.28 101.39
CA GLU A 366 -37.63 -50.31 101.70
C GLU A 366 -37.97 -51.13 100.46
N ALA A 367 -38.23 -50.48 99.32
CA ALA A 367 -38.43 -51.16 98.05
C ALA A 367 -37.21 -52.00 97.65
N ARG A 368 -35.99 -51.48 97.87
CA ARG A 368 -34.74 -52.24 97.65
C ARG A 368 -34.60 -53.42 98.61
N ARG A 369 -34.98 -53.29 99.89
CA ARG A 369 -34.98 -54.39 100.88
C ARG A 369 -35.99 -55.46 100.49
N HIS A 370 -37.20 -55.07 100.09
CA HIS A 370 -38.23 -55.96 99.57
C HIS A 370 -37.74 -56.69 98.32
N TYR A 371 -37.17 -55.97 97.35
CA TYR A 371 -36.60 -56.57 96.14
C TYR A 371 -35.52 -57.61 96.47
N ARG A 372 -34.58 -57.30 97.38
CA ARG A 372 -33.55 -58.25 97.84
C ARG A 372 -34.16 -59.48 98.53
N ARG A 373 -35.19 -59.31 99.37
CA ARG A 373 -35.91 -60.44 100.00
C ARG A 373 -36.56 -61.33 98.95
N THR A 374 -37.34 -60.77 98.03
CA THR A 374 -37.95 -61.53 96.93
C THR A 374 -36.92 -62.20 96.02
N GLN A 375 -35.77 -61.54 95.79
CA GLN A 375 -34.68 -62.12 95.03
C GLN A 375 -34.04 -63.30 95.77
N HIS A 376 -33.85 -63.20 97.09
CA HIS A 376 -33.36 -64.28 97.92
C HIS A 376 -34.36 -65.45 97.99
N GLU A 377 -35.65 -65.17 98.18
CA GLU A 377 -36.72 -66.18 98.13
C GLU A 377 -36.73 -66.90 96.78
N ARG A 378 -36.59 -66.17 95.67
CA ARG A 378 -36.46 -66.75 94.33
C ARG A 378 -35.21 -67.64 94.22
N GLN A 379 -34.07 -67.22 94.79
CA GLN A 379 -32.85 -68.04 94.81
C GLN A 379 -33.04 -69.30 95.65
N VAL A 380 -33.67 -69.22 96.82
CA VAL A 380 -34.02 -70.38 97.65
C VAL A 380 -34.96 -71.32 96.91
N GLN A 381 -35.98 -70.79 96.21
CA GLN A 381 -36.87 -71.59 95.37
C GLN A 381 -36.12 -72.28 94.22
N LEU A 382 -35.20 -71.57 93.55
CA LEU A 382 -34.33 -72.16 92.53
C LEU A 382 -33.43 -73.25 93.12
N PHE A 383 -32.88 -73.04 94.31
CA PHE A 383 -32.08 -74.05 95.02
C PHE A 383 -32.91 -75.27 95.39
N LYS A 384 -34.15 -75.09 95.86
CA LYS A 384 -35.10 -76.19 96.12
C LYS A 384 -35.44 -76.95 94.84
N ILE A 385 -35.71 -76.25 93.73
CA ILE A 385 -35.97 -76.87 92.42
C ILE A 385 -34.72 -77.62 91.93
N GLN A 386 -33.52 -77.06 92.09
CA GLN A 386 -32.27 -77.72 91.71
C GLN A 386 -31.95 -78.92 92.60
N ALA A 387 -32.21 -78.85 93.91
CA ALA A 387 -32.08 -79.98 94.82
C ALA A 387 -33.04 -81.11 94.43
N ARG A 388 -34.31 -80.78 94.14
CA ARG A 388 -35.30 -81.75 93.66
C ARG A 388 -34.98 -82.29 92.27
N LYS A 389 -34.37 -81.49 91.39
CA LYS A 389 -33.82 -81.94 90.10
C LYS A 389 -32.63 -82.89 90.31
N ARG A 390 -31.76 -82.66 91.30
CA ARG A 390 -30.65 -83.56 91.66
C ARG A 390 -31.15 -84.85 92.31
N GLU A 391 -32.21 -84.79 93.12
CA GLU A 391 -32.90 -85.98 93.65
C GLU A 391 -33.60 -86.78 92.56
N LEU A 392 -34.28 -86.12 91.62
CA LEU A 392 -34.86 -86.77 90.43
C LEU A 392 -33.79 -87.35 89.50
N LEU A 393 -32.65 -86.67 89.31
CA LEU A 393 -31.51 -87.22 88.57
C LEU A 393 -30.85 -88.40 89.29
N ARG A 394 -30.79 -88.39 90.63
CA ARG A 394 -30.35 -89.55 91.44
C ARG A 394 -31.36 -90.70 91.39
N ALA A 395 -32.66 -90.41 91.36
CA ALA A 395 -33.72 -91.40 91.19
C ALA A 395 -33.83 -91.94 89.74
N PHE A 396 -33.37 -91.18 88.75
CA PHE A 396 -33.30 -91.61 87.34
C PHE A 396 -32.05 -92.45 87.04
N LEU A 397 -30.94 -92.24 87.76
CA LEU A 397 -29.69 -93.01 87.63
C LEU A 397 -29.63 -94.26 88.53
N ALA A 398 -30.55 -94.40 89.48
CA ALA A 398 -30.77 -95.64 90.24
C ALA A 398 -31.99 -96.37 89.64
N GLY A 399 -31.73 -97.38 88.79
CA GLY A 399 -32.75 -98.19 88.12
C GLY A 399 -33.72 -98.92 89.06
N PRO A 400 -34.87 -99.38 88.54
CA PRO A 400 -36.14 -99.47 89.25
C PRO A 400 -36.25 -100.71 90.14
N LYS A 401 -36.86 -100.56 91.31
CA LYS A 401 -37.45 -101.66 92.09
C LYS A 401 -38.93 -101.38 92.39
N PRO A 402 -39.76 -102.43 92.48
CA PRO A 402 -41.16 -102.37 92.11
C PRO A 402 -42.11 -102.10 93.30
N LEU A 403 -43.24 -101.47 92.96
CA LEU A 403 -44.62 -101.65 93.45
C LEU A 403 -44.85 -102.02 94.93
N GLU A 404 -45.56 -101.13 95.63
CA GLU A 404 -46.73 -101.41 96.49
C GLU A 404 -47.27 -100.05 97.02
N ALA A 405 -48.42 -99.58 96.56
CA ALA A 405 -49.77 -99.84 97.09
C ALA A 405 -50.12 -99.03 98.37
N ARG A 406 -51.34 -98.47 98.34
CA ARG A 406 -52.10 -97.75 99.39
C ARG A 406 -51.70 -96.29 99.66
N ALA A 407 -52.60 -95.38 100.02
CA ALA A 407 -54.05 -95.24 99.95
C ALA A 407 -54.37 -93.84 100.54
N LEU A 408 -55.39 -93.17 100.00
CA LEU A 408 -56.41 -92.42 100.75
C LEU A 408 -56.06 -91.14 101.56
N ARG A 409 -56.63 -90.02 101.09
CA ARG A 409 -57.49 -89.00 101.78
C ARG A 409 -57.11 -87.57 101.38
N CYS A 410 -57.95 -86.89 100.59
CA CYS A 410 -59.10 -86.06 101.02
C CYS A 410 -58.67 -84.83 101.86
N ASN A 411 -58.63 -83.63 101.24
CA ASN A 411 -59.55 -82.55 101.58
C ASN A 411 -59.33 -81.28 100.71
N VAL A 412 -60.37 -80.99 99.92
CA VAL A 412 -60.87 -79.67 99.47
C VAL A 412 -61.27 -78.86 100.74
N PRO A 413 -61.45 -77.51 100.79
CA PRO A 413 -61.59 -76.45 99.76
C PRO A 413 -60.65 -75.24 100.03
N ARG A 414 -60.67 -74.03 99.43
CA ARG A 414 -61.76 -73.14 98.96
C ARG A 414 -61.11 -71.96 98.19
N ARG A 415 -61.73 -71.57 97.07
CA ARG A 415 -61.74 -70.21 96.45
C ARG A 415 -62.12 -69.16 97.53
N PRO A 416 -61.85 -67.85 97.37
CA PRO A 416 -62.19 -67.01 96.19
C PRO A 416 -61.15 -65.87 95.98
N SER A 417 -61.22 -64.87 95.09
CA SER A 417 -61.94 -64.53 93.87
C SER A 417 -61.55 -63.08 93.53
N VAL A 418 -61.58 -62.72 92.23
CA VAL A 418 -61.71 -61.35 91.68
C VAL A 418 -60.58 -60.36 92.07
N ALA A 419 -60.22 -59.33 91.32
CA ALA A 419 -60.75 -58.67 90.14
C ALA A 419 -59.55 -57.89 89.52
N SER A 420 -59.44 -57.78 88.19
CA SER A 420 -59.81 -56.58 87.41
C SER A 420 -58.89 -55.36 87.68
N PHE A 421 -58.42 -54.52 86.77
CA PHE A 421 -58.78 -54.03 85.44
C PHE A 421 -57.42 -53.60 84.82
N SER A 422 -57.10 -53.87 83.55
CA SER A 422 -57.57 -53.24 82.31
C SER A 422 -56.90 -51.90 81.95
N SER A 423 -56.71 -51.77 80.64
CA SER A 423 -56.41 -50.61 79.78
C SER A 423 -54.95 -50.14 79.77
N CYS A 424 -54.22 -50.20 78.64
CA CYS A 424 -54.45 -49.77 77.25
C CYS A 424 -54.41 -48.24 77.05
N ILE A 425 -53.92 -47.89 75.84
CA ILE A 425 -53.88 -46.58 75.14
C ILE A 425 -52.51 -45.88 75.34
N ALA A 426 -51.56 -45.87 74.39
CA ALA A 426 -51.53 -45.52 72.95
C ALA A 426 -51.23 -44.02 72.67
N VAL A 427 -50.10 -43.81 71.97
CA VAL A 427 -49.87 -42.87 70.85
C VAL A 427 -49.98 -41.36 71.10
N LYS A 428 -48.87 -40.62 70.88
CA LYS A 428 -48.78 -39.60 69.80
C LYS A 428 -47.37 -39.07 69.57
N ALA A 429 -46.99 -39.06 68.29
CA ALA A 429 -45.90 -38.28 67.72
C ALA A 429 -46.31 -36.81 67.58
N ILE A 430 -45.34 -35.88 67.73
CA ILE A 430 -45.42 -34.51 67.19
C ILE A 430 -44.05 -34.12 66.62
N ALA A 431 -44.11 -33.60 65.41
CA ALA A 431 -43.03 -33.08 64.58
C ALA A 431 -42.73 -31.59 64.80
N ASN A 432 -41.66 -31.12 64.15
CA ASN A 432 -41.20 -29.73 63.88
C ASN A 432 -40.42 -29.06 65.01
N LYS A 433 -39.26 -28.42 64.78
CA LYS A 433 -38.78 -27.59 63.66
C LYS A 433 -37.28 -27.77 63.41
#